data_AF-A0A7H4PYS9-F1
#
_entry.id   AF-A0A7H4PYS9-F1
#
_cell.length_a   1.000
_cell.length_b   1.000
_cell.length_c   1.000
_cell.angle_alpha   90.00
_cell.angle_beta   90.00
_cell.angle_gamma   90.00
#
_symmetry.space_group_name_H-M   'P 1'
#
loop_
_entity.id
_entity.type
_entity.pdbx_description
1 polymer ?
#
loop_
_entity_poly.entity_id
_entity_poly.type
_entity_poly.pdbx_seq_one_letter_code
_entity_poly.pdbx_strand_id
1 'polypeptide(L)'
;MDEQQEHRGFTITVSTRDDRAGGAFVTLLIERASAPGGDTHSGAPRSEPEHYRSVRAGPAAVGEAMDRARRAIDEALGEPDPLGE
;
A
#
# COMPACT_ATOMS: atom_id res chain seq x y z
N MET A 1 4.69 13.69 -3.01
CA MET A 1 3.23 13.50 -3.17
C MET A 1 2.88 12.29 -2.36
N ASP A 2 1.78 12.36 -1.64
CA ASP A 2 1.43 11.39 -0.60
C ASP A 2 -0.04 11.02 -0.81
N GLU A 3 -0.34 9.73 -0.88
CA GLU A 3 -1.69 9.22 -1.03
C GLU A 3 -1.92 8.05 -0.07
N GLN A 4 -3.09 8.02 0.54
CA GLN A 4 -3.51 6.94 1.44
C GLN A 4 -4.89 6.43 1.02
N GLN A 5 -5.04 5.11 0.94
CA GLN A 5 -6.30 4.46 0.61
C GLN A 5 -6.48 3.17 1.42
N GLU A 6 -7.71 2.84 1.79
CA GLU A 6 -8.04 1.57 2.42
C GLU A 6 -8.45 0.53 1.36
N HIS A 7 -8.00 -0.72 1.52
CA HIS A 7 -8.37 -1.86 0.69
C HIS A 7 -8.46 -3.14 1.53
N ARG A 8 -9.64 -3.78 1.54
CA ARG A 8 -9.90 -5.07 2.24
C ARG A 8 -9.42 -5.11 3.71
N GLY A 9 -9.58 -4.01 4.45
CA GLY A 9 -9.14 -3.90 5.84
C GLY A 9 -7.65 -3.65 6.02
N PHE A 10 -6.97 -3.16 4.98
CA PHE A 10 -5.60 -2.68 5.02
C PHE A 10 -5.54 -1.21 4.61
N THR A 11 -4.74 -0.41 5.31
CA THR A 11 -4.37 0.94 4.93
C THR A 11 -3.12 0.89 4.06
N ILE A 12 -3.22 1.37 2.83
CA ILE A 12 -2.13 1.53 1.88
C ILE A 12 -1.70 2.99 1.92
N THR A 13 -0.43 3.25 2.24
CA THR A 13 0.16 4.59 2.19
C THR A 13 1.27 4.60 1.15
N VAL A 14 1.20 5.53 0.21
CA VAL A 14 2.19 5.72 -0.86
C VAL A 14 2.75 7.13 -0.78
N SER A 15 4.06 7.25 -0.68
CA SER A 15 4.77 8.51 -0.85
C SER A 15 5.68 8.43 -2.06
N THR A 16 5.62 9.45 -2.91
CA THR A 16 6.47 9.57 -4.10
C THR A 16 7.28 10.86 -4.07
N ARG A 17 8.52 10.74 -4.52
CA ARG A 17 9.42 11.86 -4.75
C ARG A 17 9.96 11.78 -6.18
N ASP A 18 9.58 12.75 -7.00
CA ASP A 18 10.04 12.82 -8.38
C ASP A 18 11.56 12.94 -8.47
N ASP A 19 12.14 12.21 -9.42
CA ASP A 19 13.56 12.24 -9.72
C ASP A 19 13.85 13.17 -10.91
N ARG A 20 14.91 13.98 -10.82
CA ARG A 20 15.26 14.93 -11.90
C ARG A 20 15.69 14.22 -13.19
N ALA A 21 16.17 12.98 -13.11
CA ALA A 21 16.50 12.17 -14.27
C ALA A 21 15.28 11.46 -14.88
N GLY A 22 14.08 11.71 -14.36
CA GLY A 22 12.84 11.06 -14.76
C GLY A 22 12.45 9.91 -13.83
N GLY A 23 11.14 9.68 -13.70
CA GLY A 23 10.57 8.71 -12.76
C GLY A 23 10.38 9.28 -11.35
N ALA A 24 10.20 8.39 -10.38
CA ALA A 24 9.99 8.74 -8.98
C ALA A 24 10.54 7.67 -8.03
N PHE A 25 11.04 8.10 -6.88
CA PHE A 25 11.28 7.23 -5.74
C PHE A 25 9.96 7.03 -5.01
N VAL A 26 9.56 5.78 -4.87
CA VAL A 26 8.31 5.36 -4.25
C VAL A 26 8.63 4.73 -2.90
N THR A 27 7.87 5.13 -1.89
CA THR A 27 7.76 4.46 -0.60
C THR A 27 6.35 3.95 -0.47
N LEU A 28 6.18 2.64 -0.35
CA LEU A 28 4.91 1.96 -0.19
C LEU A 28 4.85 1.30 1.18
N LEU A 29 3.78 1.55 1.92
CA LEU A 29 3.52 0.95 3.22
C LEU A 29 2.10 0.35 3.23
N ILE A 30 1.99 -0.91 3.66
CA ILE A 30 0.72 -1.62 3.79
C ILE A 30 0.55 -2.03 5.26
N GLU A 31 -0.41 -1.43 5.93
CA GLU A 31 -0.71 -1.71 7.34
C GLU A 31 -2.11 -2.30 7.44
N ARG A 32 -2.37 -3.13 8.45
CA ARG A 32 -3.74 -3.59 8.71
C ARG A 32 -4.53 -2.43 9.33
N ALA A 33 -5.72 -2.14 8.80
CA ALA A 33 -6.58 -1.11 9.35
C ALA A 33 -7.00 -1.53 10.76
N SER A 34 -6.55 -0.80 11.79
CA SER A 34 -6.96 -1.06 13.16
C SER A 34 -8.44 -0.75 13.29
N ALA A 35 -9.22 -1.71 13.80
CA ALA A 35 -10.62 -1.47 14.12
C ALA A 35 -10.75 -0.28 15.11
N PRO A 36 -11.74 0.62 14.95
CA PRO A 36 -11.92 1.74 15.85
C PRO A 36 -12.39 1.21 17.22
N GLY A 37 -11.45 1.07 18.17
CA GLY A 37 -11.76 0.68 19.56
C GLY A 37 -10.86 -0.37 20.21
N GLY A 38 -9.78 -0.82 19.56
CA GLY A 38 -8.85 -1.78 20.16
C GLY A 38 -7.50 -1.17 20.52
N ASP A 39 -7.31 -0.80 21.80
CA ASP A 39 -5.98 -0.79 22.40
C ASP A 39 -5.35 -2.16 22.18
N THR A 40 -4.31 -2.27 21.35
CA THR A 40 -3.40 -3.40 21.45
C THR A 40 -2.00 -2.99 21.02
N HIS A 41 -1.22 -2.65 22.04
CA HIS A 41 0.19 -3.03 22.12
C HIS A 41 0.34 -4.53 21.80
N SER A 42 0.44 -4.86 20.51
CA SER A 42 0.87 -6.17 20.04
C SER A 42 1.88 -5.93 18.94
N GLY A 43 3.12 -6.29 19.22
CA GLY A 43 4.24 -6.30 18.28
C GLY A 43 4.03 -7.30 17.15
N ALA A 44 2.98 -7.13 16.35
CA ALA A 44 3.00 -7.58 14.97
C ALA A 44 4.14 -6.80 14.28
N PRO A 45 4.96 -7.44 13.44
CA PRO A 45 6.00 -6.71 12.70
C PRO A 45 5.29 -5.57 11.96
N ARG A 46 5.63 -4.33 12.30
CA ARG A 46 5.24 -3.19 11.46
C ARG A 46 5.73 -3.56 10.07
N SER A 47 4.81 -3.71 9.11
CA SER A 47 5.19 -3.97 7.73
C SER A 47 6.25 -2.96 7.35
N GLU A 48 7.45 -3.43 7.01
CA GLU A 48 8.53 -2.53 6.67
C GLU A 48 8.14 -1.78 5.38
N PRO A 49 8.35 -0.46 5.30
CA PRO A 49 8.06 0.28 4.08
C PRO A 49 8.90 -0.27 2.92
N GLU A 50 8.24 -0.64 1.81
CA GLU A 50 8.91 -1.01 0.57
C GLU A 50 9.38 0.27 -0.13
N HIS A 51 10.67 0.31 -0.47
CA HIS A 51 11.25 1.43 -1.20
C HIS A 51 11.74 0.97 -2.57
N TYR A 52 11.28 1.62 -3.63
CA TYR A 52 11.72 1.30 -4.99
C TYR A 52 11.68 2.52 -5.90
N ARG A 53 12.26 2.40 -7.10
CA ARG A 53 12.22 3.44 -8.13
C ARG A 53 11.21 3.06 -9.21
N SER A 54 10.22 3.91 -9.44
CA SER A 54 9.33 3.84 -10.58
C SER A 54 9.89 4.64 -11.75
N VAL A 55 9.69 4.14 -12.97
CA VAL A 55 9.95 4.88 -14.21
C VAL A 55 8.89 5.96 -14.48
N ARG A 56 7.75 5.89 -13.78
CA ARG A 56 6.67 6.89 -13.83
C ARG A 56 6.94 7.99 -12.81
N ALA A 57 6.39 9.17 -13.05
CA ALA A 57 6.51 10.34 -12.16
C ALA A 57 5.14 10.78 -11.65
N GLY A 58 5.14 11.51 -10.53
CA GLY A 58 3.97 12.15 -9.95
C GLY A 58 2.77 11.19 -9.77
N PRO A 59 1.56 11.60 -10.16
CA PRO A 59 0.35 10.77 -9.97
C PRO A 59 0.42 9.39 -10.63
N ALA A 60 1.17 9.25 -11.73
CA ALA A 60 1.29 7.98 -12.44
C ALA A 60 2.13 6.95 -11.66
N ALA A 61 3.11 7.42 -10.87
CA ALA A 61 3.87 6.56 -9.96
C ALA A 61 3.03 6.13 -8.75
N VAL A 62 2.20 7.05 -8.24
CA VAL A 62 1.28 6.76 -7.13
C VAL A 62 0.27 5.69 -7.54
N GLY A 63 -0.38 5.84 -8.70
CA GLY A 63 -1.35 4.86 -9.19
C GLY A 63 -0.74 3.47 -9.39
N GLU A 64 0.47 3.39 -9.97
CA GLU A 64 1.19 2.13 -10.11
C GLU A 64 1.47 1.45 -8.75
N ALA A 65 1.92 2.21 -7.76
CA ALA A 65 2.17 1.71 -6.41
C ALA A 65 0.88 1.24 -5.71
N MET A 66 -0.22 1.96 -5.89
CA MET A 66 -1.53 1.59 -5.37
C MET A 66 -2.04 0.28 -6.00
N ASP A 67 -1.95 0.14 -7.32
CA ASP A 67 -2.31 -1.09 -8.02
C ASP A 67 -1.47 -2.29 -7.56
N ARG A 68 -0.16 -2.08 -7.40
CA ARG A 68 0.78 -3.09 -6.88
C ARG A 68 0.37 -3.54 -5.48
N ALA A 69 0.07 -2.58 -4.60
CA ALA A 69 -0.32 -2.86 -3.22
C ALA A 69 -1.65 -3.64 -3.13
N ARG A 70 -2.66 -3.23 -3.91
CA ARG A 70 -3.96 -3.93 -3.96
C ARG A 70 -3.80 -5.38 -4.40
N ARG A 71 -3.04 -5.61 -5.48
CA ARG A 71 -2.75 -6.97 -5.96
C ARG A 71 -2.03 -7.82 -4.93
N ALA A 72 -1.03 -7.26 -4.24
CA ALA A 72 -0.32 -7.99 -3.19
C ALA A 72 -1.26 -8.39 -2.02
N ILE A 73 -2.17 -7.51 -1.64
CA ILE A 73 -3.20 -7.80 -0.62
C ILE A 73 -4.16 -8.88 -1.14
N ASP A 74 -4.66 -8.76 -2.36
CA ASP A 74 -5.59 -9.71 -2.95
C ASP A 74 -4.97 -11.10 -3.12
N GLU A 75 -3.71 -11.17 -3.54
CA GLU A 75 -2.97 -12.43 -3.70
C GLU A 75 -2.69 -13.08 -2.34
N ALA A 76 -2.36 -12.29 -1.30
CA ALA A 76 -2.11 -12.79 0.05
C ALA A 76 -3.40 -13.26 0.76
N LEU A 77 -4.53 -12.61 0.52
CA LEU A 77 -5.83 -12.99 1.08
C LEU A 77 -6.55 -14.07 0.25
N GLY A 78 -6.10 -14.31 -0.99
CA GLY A 78 -6.81 -15.10 -1.97
C GLY A 78 -7.97 -14.36 -2.63
N GLU A 79 -8.47 -14.95 -3.71
CA GLU A 79 -9.72 -14.50 -4.34
C GLU A 79 -10.82 -14.43 -3.28
N PRO A 80 -11.59 -13.32 -3.21
CA PRO A 80 -12.79 -13.32 -2.38
C PRO A 80 -13.66 -14.48 -2.85
N ASP A 81 -14.02 -15.36 -1.92
CA ASP A 81 -14.88 -16.49 -2.24
C ASP A 81 -16.15 -15.95 -2.92
N PRO A 82 -16.40 -16.30 -4.20
CA PRO A 82 -17.55 -15.78 -4.94
C PRO A 82 -18.88 -16.31 -4.39
N LEU A 83 -18.81 -17.23 -3.41
CA LEU A 83 -19.93 -17.88 -2.73
C LEU A 83 -19.76 -17.74 -1.21
N GLY A 84 -19.62 -16.51 -0.71
CA GLY A 84 -19.79 -16.27 0.72
C GLY A 84 -21.16 -16.77 1.17
N GLU A 85 -21.19 -17.76 2.07
CA GLU A 85 -22.39 -18.23 2.78
C GLU A 85 -23.05 -17.12 3.60
#